data_AF-A0A4R5Q823-F1
#
_entry.id   AF-A0A4R5Q823-F1
#
_cell.length_a   1.000
_cell.length_b   1.000
_cell.length_c   1.000
_cell.angle_alpha   90.00
_cell.angle_beta   90.00
_cell.angle_gamma   90.00
#
_symmetry.space_group_name_H-M   'P 1'
#
loop_
_entity.id
_entity.type
_entity.pdbx_description
1 polymer ?
#
loop_
_entity_poly.entity_id
_entity_poly.type
_entity_poly.pdbx_seq_one_letter_code
_entity_poly.pdbx_strand_id
1 'polypeptide(L)'
;MTTSPALLAAAAALALLAAPARAAIEDGYDPTTAPVPSTWYAPANPAALRADRDYVAGMRPHHAGALSMSRDYLADPAARSPVLKALAAGIIRNQSFEIGLLDEVARNLALPPRVLDLGIARIALQPAATEGMGQMQRFLRSPIPGPLGAAAGPVSRRDVQYAKAMIVHHEAALEMAHGYHADPAARNGFLGLMNTDIITDQSQEIALMRRVIAAYPGDAAAVPVDPGMVHGMEGMRHAAQGAPHAGAGHEAAPPAPRAEPAAAPKAHRHAAPRPRAQAAPQGHAGHAHHAME
;
A
#
# COMPACT_ATOMS: atom_id res chain seq x y z
N MET A 1 -6.31 1.72 -71.29
CA MET A 1 -5.59 0.60 -70.64
C MET A 1 -4.14 0.73 -71.10
N THR A 2 -3.23 1.29 -70.32
CA THR A 2 -2.46 0.57 -69.29
C THR A 2 -2.00 1.52 -68.19
N THR A 3 -2.12 1.08 -66.95
CA THR A 3 -1.62 1.74 -65.73
C THR A 3 -0.17 1.34 -65.47
N SER A 4 0.71 2.30 -65.20
CA SER A 4 2.01 2.05 -64.57
C SER A 4 2.00 2.59 -63.13
N PRO A 5 2.01 1.73 -62.10
CA PRO A 5 2.28 2.12 -60.74
C PRO A 5 3.66 1.61 -60.32
N ALA A 6 4.58 2.51 -59.99
CA ALA A 6 5.79 2.16 -59.25
C ALA A 6 6.33 3.38 -58.49
N LEU A 7 5.49 3.97 -57.64
CA LEU A 7 5.95 4.73 -56.49
C LEU A 7 5.83 3.79 -55.29
N LEU A 8 6.85 2.94 -55.10
CA LEU A 8 7.08 2.25 -53.84
C LEU A 8 7.57 3.31 -52.85
N ALA A 9 6.62 3.99 -52.22
CA ALA A 9 6.89 4.81 -51.05
C ALA A 9 7.44 3.88 -49.96
N ALA A 10 8.68 4.16 -49.55
CA ALA A 10 9.32 3.55 -48.41
C ALA A 10 8.46 3.84 -47.16
N ALA A 11 7.63 2.89 -46.77
CA ALA A 11 7.04 2.85 -45.45
C ALA A 11 8.16 2.53 -44.47
N ALA A 12 8.88 3.56 -44.03
CA ALA A 12 9.70 3.51 -42.84
C ALA A 12 8.72 3.25 -41.67
N ALA A 13 8.58 1.98 -41.31
CA ALA A 13 7.93 1.58 -40.08
C ALA A 13 8.78 2.13 -38.93
N LEU A 14 8.46 3.35 -38.50
CA LEU A 14 8.94 3.92 -37.25
C LEU A 14 8.21 3.16 -36.14
N ALA A 15 8.63 1.92 -35.90
CA ALA A 15 8.33 1.23 -34.66
C ALA A 15 9.03 2.06 -33.57
N LEU A 16 8.29 2.97 -32.94
CA LEU A 16 8.62 3.38 -31.58
C LEU A 16 8.53 2.10 -30.75
N LEU A 17 9.66 1.40 -30.66
CA LEU A 17 9.92 0.50 -29.55
C LEU A 17 9.89 1.38 -28.31
N ALA A 18 8.70 1.54 -27.72
CA ALA A 18 8.60 1.85 -26.32
C ALA A 18 9.27 0.68 -25.61
N ALA A 19 10.58 0.81 -25.38
CA ALA A 19 11.25 -0.03 -24.40
C ALA A 19 10.39 0.02 -23.13
N PRO A 20 10.19 -1.11 -22.43
CA PRO A 20 9.59 -1.06 -21.11
C PRO A 20 10.46 -0.09 -20.32
N ALA A 21 9.84 1.02 -20.00
CA ALA A 21 10.56 2.11 -19.41
C ALA A 21 10.78 1.74 -17.94
N ARG A 22 12.02 1.91 -17.47
CA ARG A 22 12.55 1.31 -16.25
C ARG A 22 12.23 2.23 -15.08
N ALA A 23 11.01 2.10 -14.56
CA ALA A 23 10.64 2.78 -13.32
C ALA A 23 11.26 2.09 -12.09
N ALA A 24 11.63 0.82 -12.22
CA ALA A 24 12.19 0.05 -11.13
C ALA A 24 13.71 0.29 -10.99
N ILE A 25 14.18 0.26 -9.73
CA ILE A 25 15.57 -0.03 -9.43
C ILE A 25 15.73 -1.54 -9.64
N GLU A 26 15.81 -1.93 -10.92
CA GLU A 26 15.80 -3.32 -11.37
C GLU A 26 17.15 -4.03 -11.17
N ASP A 27 17.16 -5.33 -11.39
CA ASP A 27 18.38 -6.10 -11.66
C ASP A 27 19.15 -5.45 -12.82
N GLY A 28 20.32 -4.89 -12.51
CA GLY A 28 21.16 -4.12 -13.45
C GLY A 28 21.08 -2.60 -13.30
N TYR A 29 20.38 -2.08 -12.29
CA TYR A 29 20.47 -0.66 -11.91
C TYR A 29 21.90 -0.29 -11.53
N ASP A 30 22.47 0.66 -12.28
CA ASP A 30 23.74 1.31 -11.94
C ASP A 30 23.47 2.79 -11.62
N PRO A 31 23.65 3.23 -10.36
CA PRO A 31 23.45 4.63 -9.96
C PRO A 31 24.49 5.59 -10.58
N THR A 32 25.53 5.06 -11.23
CA THR A 32 26.61 5.86 -11.84
C THR A 32 26.40 6.10 -13.33
N THR A 33 25.53 5.33 -13.98
CA THR A 33 25.13 5.58 -15.36
C THR A 33 24.19 6.78 -15.40
N ALA A 34 24.49 7.78 -16.24
CA ALA A 34 23.72 9.01 -16.34
C ALA A 34 22.69 8.93 -17.50
N PRO A 35 21.41 8.59 -17.26
CA PRO A 35 20.39 8.90 -18.23
C PRO A 35 20.06 10.39 -18.19
N VAL A 36 19.68 10.94 -19.35
CA VAL A 36 18.92 12.18 -19.39
C VAL A 36 17.51 11.85 -18.90
N PRO A 37 16.99 12.48 -17.83
CA PRO A 37 15.63 12.24 -17.38
C PRO A 37 14.64 12.41 -18.53
N SER A 38 13.73 11.46 -18.69
CA SER A 38 12.76 11.44 -19.78
C SER A 38 11.34 11.46 -19.23
N THR A 39 10.48 12.25 -19.86
CA THR A 39 9.06 12.30 -19.50
C THR A 39 8.34 11.11 -20.11
N TRP A 40 7.58 10.39 -19.29
CA TRP A 40 6.62 9.40 -19.75
C TRP A 40 5.33 10.07 -20.16
N TYR A 41 4.81 9.65 -21.31
CA TYR A 41 3.53 10.10 -21.82
C TYR A 41 2.55 8.94 -21.86
N ALA A 42 1.34 9.18 -21.37
CA ALA A 42 0.21 8.27 -21.53
C ALA A 42 -0.87 8.96 -22.40
N PRO A 43 -1.72 8.19 -23.12
CA PRO A 43 -2.89 8.77 -23.76
C PRO A 43 -3.73 9.55 -22.75
N ALA A 44 -4.07 10.79 -23.06
CA ALA A 44 -4.86 11.62 -22.17
C ALA A 44 -6.27 11.03 -22.03
N ASN A 45 -6.62 10.61 -20.81
CA ASN A 45 -7.92 10.07 -20.48
C ASN A 45 -8.37 10.65 -19.13
N PRO A 46 -9.54 11.32 -19.05
CA PRO A 46 -9.98 11.94 -17.81
C PRO A 46 -10.16 10.96 -16.63
N ALA A 47 -10.57 9.71 -16.90
CA ALA A 47 -10.72 8.71 -15.85
C ALA A 47 -9.36 8.24 -15.33
N ALA A 48 -8.41 7.97 -16.22
CA ALA A 48 -7.04 7.63 -15.83
C ALA A 48 -6.39 8.75 -15.02
N LEU A 49 -6.51 10.00 -15.49
CA LEU A 49 -5.96 11.16 -14.78
C LEU A 49 -6.53 11.33 -13.37
N ARG A 50 -7.81 10.99 -13.15
CA ARG A 50 -8.41 11.00 -11.81
C ARG A 50 -7.85 9.87 -10.95
N ALA A 51 -7.84 8.64 -11.47
CA ALA A 51 -7.30 7.48 -10.76
C ALA A 51 -5.84 7.71 -10.31
N ASP A 52 -4.99 8.21 -11.21
CA ASP A 52 -3.59 8.51 -10.91
C ASP A 52 -3.46 9.60 -9.82
N ARG A 53 -4.28 10.67 -9.89
CA ARG A 53 -4.25 11.76 -8.90
C ARG A 53 -4.74 11.31 -7.54
N ASP A 54 -5.82 10.54 -7.49
CA ASP A 54 -6.38 10.02 -6.25
C ASP A 54 -5.39 9.05 -5.58
N TYR A 55 -4.74 8.20 -6.38
CA TYR A 55 -3.69 7.31 -5.90
C TYR A 55 -2.52 8.07 -5.28
N VAL A 56 -1.98 9.08 -5.99
CA VAL A 56 -0.88 9.89 -5.49
C VAL A 56 -1.28 10.68 -4.24
N ALA A 57 -2.50 11.22 -4.21
CA ALA A 57 -3.03 11.96 -3.07
C ALA A 57 -3.19 11.08 -1.82
N GLY A 58 -3.44 9.78 -1.98
CA GLY A 58 -3.48 8.81 -0.88
C GLY A 58 -2.10 8.27 -0.49
N MET A 59 -1.31 7.79 -1.45
CA MET A 59 -0.09 7.03 -1.16
C MET A 59 1.03 7.92 -0.61
N ARG A 60 1.06 9.19 -1.02
CA ARG A 60 2.06 10.15 -0.55
C ARG A 60 1.97 10.42 0.96
N PRO A 61 0.82 10.86 1.54
CA PRO A 61 0.71 11.02 2.98
C PRO A 61 0.86 9.69 3.74
N HIS A 62 0.44 8.57 3.15
CA HIS A 62 0.67 7.24 3.73
C HIS A 62 2.17 6.97 3.92
N HIS A 63 3.01 7.17 2.89
CA HIS A 63 4.47 7.02 3.04
C HIS A 63 5.05 8.00 4.06
N ALA A 64 4.54 9.24 4.13
CA ALA A 64 4.95 10.20 5.15
C ALA A 64 4.64 9.70 6.59
N GLY A 65 3.53 8.97 6.75
CA GLY A 65 3.18 8.23 7.97
C GLY A 65 4.28 7.26 8.39
N ALA A 66 4.69 6.35 7.51
CA ALA A 66 5.76 5.39 7.78
C ALA A 66 7.10 6.06 8.16
N LEU A 67 7.45 7.18 7.53
CA LEU A 67 8.63 7.98 7.89
C LEU A 67 8.56 8.46 9.34
N SER A 68 7.42 9.02 9.74
CA SER A 68 7.23 9.52 11.11
C SER A 68 7.26 8.38 12.14
N MET A 69 6.54 7.28 11.89
CA MET A 69 6.53 6.09 12.76
C MET A 69 7.93 5.51 12.94
N SER A 70 8.72 5.46 11.86
CA SER A 70 10.10 4.97 11.88
C SER A 70 11.03 5.87 12.67
N ARG A 71 10.88 7.20 12.55
CA ARG A 71 11.66 8.18 13.33
C ARG A 71 11.34 8.09 14.81
N ASP A 72 10.05 8.01 15.17
CA ASP A 72 9.62 7.89 16.56
C ASP A 72 10.14 6.60 17.19
N TYR A 73 10.12 5.50 16.44
CA TYR A 73 10.70 4.24 16.89
C TYR A 73 12.22 4.34 17.11
N LEU A 74 12.95 4.96 16.18
CA LEU A 74 14.40 5.14 16.31
C LEU A 74 14.81 6.08 17.46
N ALA A 75 13.96 7.06 17.79
CA ALA A 75 14.18 7.99 18.89
C ALA A 75 13.86 7.40 20.27
N ASP A 76 13.10 6.31 20.33
CA ASP A 76 12.66 5.70 21.59
C ASP A 76 13.80 4.87 22.24
N PRO A 77 14.25 5.21 23.46
CA PRO A 77 15.32 4.48 24.14
C PRO A 77 14.93 3.03 24.50
N ALA A 78 13.65 2.69 24.51
CA ALA A 78 13.16 1.33 24.73
C ALA A 78 13.22 0.46 23.47
N ALA A 79 13.51 1.02 22.29
CA ALA A 79 13.76 0.24 21.07
C ALA A 79 15.10 -0.51 21.19
N ARG A 80 15.10 -1.83 21.03
CA ARG A 80 16.28 -2.67 21.31
C ARG A 80 16.71 -3.53 20.12
N SER A 81 15.78 -3.92 19.27
CA SER A 81 16.02 -4.79 18.12
C SER A 81 16.93 -4.12 17.07
N PRO A 82 18.19 -4.56 16.88
CA PRO A 82 19.09 -3.98 15.88
C PRO A 82 18.54 -4.12 14.47
N VAL A 83 17.90 -5.26 14.17
CA VAL A 83 17.31 -5.54 12.87
C VAL A 83 16.12 -4.62 12.56
N LEU A 84 15.25 -4.32 13.53
CA LEU A 84 14.16 -3.36 13.32
C LEU A 84 14.67 -1.92 13.22
N LYS A 85 15.73 -1.55 13.93
CA LYS A 85 16.37 -0.24 13.74
C LYS A 85 16.96 -0.09 12.34
N ALA A 86 17.61 -1.14 11.83
CA ALA A 86 18.11 -1.17 10.46
C ALA A 86 16.95 -1.08 9.45
N LEU A 87 15.88 -1.85 9.66
CA LEU A 87 14.66 -1.77 8.84
C LEU A 87 14.06 -0.36 8.86
N ALA A 88 13.84 0.24 10.03
CA ALA A 88 13.27 1.58 10.15
C ALA A 88 14.11 2.65 9.44
N ALA A 89 15.44 2.58 9.54
CA ALA A 89 16.33 3.45 8.77
C ALA A 89 16.22 3.21 7.26
N GLY A 90 16.05 1.95 6.84
CA GLY A 90 15.79 1.57 5.45
C GLY A 90 14.47 2.12 4.91
N ILE A 91 13.39 1.96 5.66
CA ILE A 91 12.06 2.51 5.36
C ILE A 91 12.14 4.03 5.20
N ILE A 92 12.78 4.74 6.13
CA ILE A 92 12.96 6.20 6.00
C ILE A 92 13.64 6.56 4.68
N ARG A 93 14.72 5.87 4.31
CA ARG A 93 15.47 6.16 3.07
C ARG A 93 14.63 5.85 1.83
N ASN A 94 14.08 4.64 1.76
CA ASN A 94 13.38 4.13 0.59
C ASN A 94 12.08 4.90 0.36
N GLN A 95 11.25 5.04 1.40
CA GLN A 95 9.97 5.74 1.27
C GLN A 95 10.14 7.26 1.11
N SER A 96 11.24 7.87 1.58
CA SER A 96 11.54 9.28 1.24
C SER A 96 11.77 9.46 -0.26
N PHE A 97 12.45 8.51 -0.91
CA PHE A 97 12.66 8.55 -2.35
C PHE A 97 11.35 8.32 -3.11
N GLU A 98 10.55 7.36 -2.69
CA GLU A 98 9.22 7.09 -3.25
C GLU A 98 8.27 8.29 -3.13
N ILE A 99 8.29 9.04 -2.02
CA ILE A 99 7.58 10.32 -1.90
C ILE A 99 8.06 11.30 -2.98
N GLY A 100 9.37 11.38 -3.23
CA GLY A 100 9.92 12.22 -4.29
C GLY A 100 9.45 11.82 -5.70
N LEU A 101 9.29 10.53 -5.96
CA LEU A 101 8.71 10.01 -7.20
C LEU A 101 7.23 10.37 -7.31
N LEU A 102 6.44 10.19 -6.24
CA LEU A 102 5.02 10.57 -6.20
C LEU A 102 4.83 12.07 -6.41
N ASP A 103 5.69 12.89 -5.82
CA ASP A 103 5.71 14.35 -6.02
C ASP A 103 6.03 14.72 -7.48
N GLU A 104 6.91 13.99 -8.14
CA GLU A 104 7.22 14.18 -9.55
C GLU A 104 6.08 13.73 -10.47
N VAL A 105 5.42 12.62 -10.15
CA VAL A 105 4.19 12.20 -10.84
C VAL A 105 3.11 13.27 -10.68
N ALA A 106 2.87 13.79 -9.48
CA ALA A 106 1.90 14.86 -9.24
C ALA A 106 2.19 16.11 -10.10
N ARG A 107 3.46 16.52 -10.19
CA ARG A 107 3.88 17.64 -11.06
C ARG A 107 3.59 17.38 -12.53
N ASN A 108 3.88 16.18 -13.03
CA ASN A 108 3.60 15.80 -14.41
C ASN A 108 2.09 15.79 -14.72
N LEU A 109 1.29 15.21 -13.83
CA LEU A 109 -0.17 15.16 -13.97
C LEU A 109 -0.85 16.54 -13.88
N ALA A 110 -0.16 17.56 -13.35
CA ALA A 110 -0.66 18.94 -13.31
C ALA A 110 -0.43 19.68 -14.64
N LEU A 111 0.46 19.19 -15.51
CA LEU A 111 0.72 19.80 -16.82
C LEU A 111 -0.43 19.51 -17.80
N PRO A 112 -0.74 20.45 -18.72
CA PRO A 112 -1.72 20.18 -19.76
C PRO A 112 -1.23 19.08 -20.72
N PRO A 113 -2.15 18.28 -21.31
CA PRO A 113 -1.79 17.33 -22.36
C PRO A 113 -1.12 18.03 -23.54
N ARG A 114 -0.10 17.38 -24.11
CA ARG A 114 0.46 17.77 -25.40
C ARG A 114 -0.41 17.19 -26.50
N VAL A 115 -0.83 18.04 -27.45
CA VAL A 115 -1.63 17.61 -28.60
C VAL A 115 -0.73 17.48 -29.82
N LEU A 116 -0.68 16.28 -30.38
CA LEU A 116 -0.04 16.00 -31.67
C LEU A 116 -1.14 16.01 -32.74
N ASP A 117 -1.05 16.92 -33.69
CA ASP A 117 -1.92 16.98 -34.86
C ASP A 117 -1.22 16.31 -36.05
N LEU A 118 -1.74 15.16 -36.48
CA LEU A 118 -1.22 14.38 -37.60
C LEU A 118 -2.01 14.65 -38.91
N GLY A 119 -2.86 15.68 -38.93
CA GLY A 119 -3.75 16.03 -40.04
C GLY A 119 -4.99 15.13 -40.14
N ILE A 120 -4.83 13.82 -40.00
CA ILE A 120 -5.94 12.84 -40.02
C ILE A 120 -6.46 12.47 -38.63
N ALA A 121 -5.70 12.79 -37.59
CA ALA A 121 -6.03 12.48 -36.21
C ALA A 121 -5.34 13.47 -35.27
N ARG A 122 -5.97 13.72 -34.11
CA ARG A 122 -5.37 14.43 -32.99
C ARG A 122 -5.18 13.47 -31.82
N ILE A 123 -3.95 13.38 -31.34
CA ILE A 123 -3.59 12.54 -30.20
C ILE A 123 -3.20 13.45 -29.05
N ALA A 124 -3.93 13.36 -27.94
CA ALA A 124 -3.58 14.06 -26.71
C ALA A 124 -2.76 13.12 -25.81
N LEU A 125 -1.60 13.59 -25.38
CA LEU A 125 -0.64 12.86 -24.56
C LEU A 125 -0.42 13.59 -23.24
N GLN A 126 -0.79 12.95 -22.14
CA GLN A 126 -0.61 13.45 -20.79
C GLN A 126 0.81 13.10 -20.29
N PRO A 127 1.62 14.09 -19.84
CA PRO A 127 2.78 13.81 -19.01
C PRO A 127 2.36 13.05 -17.75
N ALA A 128 2.93 11.87 -17.55
CA ALA A 128 2.48 10.91 -16.54
C ALA A 128 3.52 10.68 -15.43
N ALA A 129 4.81 10.74 -15.75
CA ALA A 129 5.91 10.55 -14.81
C ALA A 129 7.25 11.01 -15.43
N THR A 130 8.33 10.95 -14.65
CA THR A 130 9.70 11.16 -15.11
C THR A 130 10.55 9.95 -14.74
N GLU A 131 11.17 9.33 -15.75
CA GLU A 131 12.12 8.23 -15.57
C GLU A 131 13.55 8.76 -15.40
N GLY A 132 14.41 7.95 -14.77
CA GLY A 132 15.81 8.30 -14.53
C GLY A 132 16.04 9.08 -13.23
N MET A 133 14.99 9.32 -12.44
CA MET A 133 15.08 10.05 -11.16
C MET A 133 16.02 9.38 -10.15
N GLY A 134 16.08 8.05 -10.14
CA GLY A 134 16.99 7.28 -9.28
C GLY A 134 18.45 7.58 -9.60
N GLN A 135 18.83 7.49 -10.87
CA GLN A 135 20.18 7.78 -11.34
C GLN A 135 20.54 9.25 -11.17
N MET A 136 19.61 10.16 -11.47
CA MET A 136 19.81 11.61 -11.27
C MET A 136 20.12 11.93 -9.81
N GLN A 137 19.45 11.27 -8.86
CA GLN A 137 19.68 11.44 -7.43
C GLN A 137 20.77 10.51 -6.88
N ARG A 138 21.36 9.65 -7.72
CA ARG A 138 22.27 8.56 -7.32
C ARG A 138 21.71 7.73 -6.16
N PHE A 139 20.40 7.51 -6.18
CA PHE A 139 19.70 6.86 -5.10
C PHE A 139 20.14 5.40 -5.00
N LEU A 140 20.36 4.94 -3.77
CA LEU A 140 20.69 3.56 -3.46
C LEU A 140 19.63 3.02 -2.51
N ARG A 141 18.90 2.01 -2.98
CA ARG A 141 17.88 1.33 -2.18
C ARG A 141 18.55 0.68 -0.97
N SER A 142 17.99 0.92 0.22
CA SER A 142 18.42 0.20 1.41
C SER A 142 17.88 -1.22 1.32
N PRO A 143 18.73 -2.25 1.48
CA PRO A 143 18.27 -3.62 1.46
C PRO A 143 17.43 -3.91 2.70
N ILE A 144 16.41 -4.74 2.54
CA ILE A 144 15.67 -5.30 3.67
C ILE A 144 16.61 -6.24 4.44
N PRO A 145 16.74 -6.11 5.77
CA PRO A 145 17.58 -7.00 6.54
C PRO A 145 17.19 -8.48 6.35
N GLY A 146 18.19 -9.32 6.09
CA GLY A 146 17.98 -10.73 5.81
C GLY A 146 17.40 -11.53 7.00
N PRO A 147 16.84 -12.73 6.74
CA PRO A 147 16.10 -13.52 7.73
C PRO A 147 16.95 -13.98 8.92
N LEU A 148 18.27 -14.16 8.75
CA LEU A 148 19.19 -14.50 9.84
C LEU A 148 19.34 -13.35 10.87
N GLY A 149 19.02 -12.12 10.48
CA GLY A 149 19.05 -10.96 11.37
C GLY A 149 17.86 -10.88 12.33
N ALA A 150 16.74 -11.56 12.05
CA ALA A 150 15.51 -11.45 12.85
C ALA A 150 15.67 -11.90 14.32
N ALA A 151 16.58 -12.85 14.57
CA ALA A 151 16.92 -13.35 15.90
C ALA A 151 18.17 -12.67 16.51
N ALA A 152 18.77 -11.71 15.79
CA ALA A 152 20.00 -11.05 16.23
C ALA A 152 19.66 -9.95 17.25
N GLY A 153 19.79 -10.29 18.54
CA GLY A 153 19.72 -9.34 19.64
C GLY A 153 18.38 -9.28 20.38
N PRO A 154 18.31 -8.51 21.47
CA PRO A 154 17.13 -8.44 22.32
C PRO A 154 15.95 -7.76 21.60
N VAL A 155 14.76 -8.34 21.71
CA VAL A 155 13.49 -7.75 21.27
C VAL A 155 12.75 -7.22 22.50
N SER A 156 12.40 -5.93 22.48
CA SER A 156 11.65 -5.27 23.55
C SER A 156 10.14 -5.23 23.26
N ARG A 157 9.36 -4.86 24.29
CA ARG A 157 7.94 -4.56 24.10
C ARG A 157 7.71 -3.43 23.08
N ARG A 158 8.57 -2.41 23.07
CA ARG A 158 8.49 -1.27 22.15
C ARG A 158 8.73 -1.69 20.69
N ASP A 159 9.65 -2.62 20.48
CA ASP A 159 9.93 -3.24 19.19
C ASP A 159 8.69 -3.96 18.65
N VAL A 160 8.00 -4.75 19.50
CA VAL A 160 6.74 -5.42 19.15
C VAL A 160 5.66 -4.41 18.78
N GLN A 161 5.52 -3.31 19.54
CA GLN A 161 4.53 -2.28 19.23
C GLN A 161 4.79 -1.61 17.87
N TYR A 162 6.04 -1.25 17.58
CA TYR A 162 6.42 -0.69 16.28
C TYR A 162 6.15 -1.68 15.15
N ALA A 163 6.61 -2.93 15.29
CA ALA A 163 6.43 -3.96 14.28
C ALA A 163 4.94 -4.19 13.99
N LYS A 164 4.09 -4.31 15.01
CA LYS A 164 2.64 -4.46 14.82
C LYS A 164 2.01 -3.24 14.15
N ALA A 165 2.35 -2.03 14.59
CA ALA A 165 1.82 -0.80 14.00
C ALA A 165 2.20 -0.66 12.52
N MET A 166 3.47 -0.93 12.20
CA MET A 166 3.98 -0.83 10.84
C MET A 166 3.48 -1.98 9.94
N ILE A 167 3.20 -3.17 10.48
CA ILE A 167 2.50 -4.22 9.72
C ILE A 167 1.13 -3.74 9.26
N VAL A 168 0.32 -3.17 10.16
CA VAL A 168 -1.01 -2.63 9.79
C VAL A 168 -0.91 -1.54 8.74
N HIS A 169 0.06 -0.64 8.89
CA HIS A 169 0.32 0.42 7.93
C HIS A 169 0.71 -0.16 6.56
N HIS A 170 1.64 -1.11 6.51
CA HIS A 170 2.09 -1.72 5.26
C HIS A 170 1.00 -2.55 4.57
N GLU A 171 0.18 -3.28 5.34
CA GLU A 171 -0.97 -4.01 4.79
C GLU A 171 -1.93 -3.07 4.05
N ALA A 172 -2.14 -1.84 4.54
CA ALA A 172 -2.95 -0.85 3.83
C ALA A 172 -2.28 -0.34 2.54
N ALA A 173 -0.95 -0.16 2.51
CA ALA A 173 -0.25 0.17 1.27
C ALA A 173 -0.35 -0.95 0.22
N LEU A 174 -0.28 -2.22 0.66
CA LEU A 174 -0.53 -3.37 -0.24
C LEU A 174 -1.94 -3.31 -0.83
N GLU A 175 -2.96 -3.02 -0.01
CA GLU A 175 -4.34 -2.87 -0.48
C GLU A 175 -4.49 -1.74 -1.51
N MET A 176 -3.88 -0.58 -1.28
CA MET A 176 -3.89 0.53 -2.25
C MET A 176 -3.20 0.16 -3.56
N ALA A 177 -2.02 -0.47 -3.48
CA ALA A 177 -1.24 -0.84 -4.65
C ALA A 177 -1.97 -1.89 -5.50
N HIS A 178 -2.58 -2.90 -4.86
CA HIS A 178 -3.43 -3.87 -5.51
C HIS A 178 -4.72 -3.24 -6.07
N GLY A 179 -5.36 -2.35 -5.33
CA GLY A 179 -6.55 -1.63 -5.77
C GLY A 179 -6.28 -0.82 -7.04
N TYR A 180 -5.14 -0.13 -7.08
CA TYR A 180 -4.70 0.60 -8.27
C TYR A 180 -4.45 -0.33 -9.46
N HIS A 181 -3.80 -1.48 -9.25
CA HIS A 181 -3.62 -2.47 -10.32
C HIS A 181 -4.94 -3.08 -10.84
N ALA A 182 -5.96 -3.18 -9.98
CA ALA A 182 -7.26 -3.72 -10.34
C ALA A 182 -8.18 -2.69 -11.02
N ASP A 183 -7.90 -1.40 -10.92
CA ASP A 183 -8.70 -0.34 -11.53
C ASP A 183 -8.47 -0.30 -13.06
N PRO A 184 -9.48 -0.58 -13.90
CA PRO A 184 -9.32 -0.51 -15.35
C PRO A 184 -9.04 0.90 -15.89
N ALA A 185 -9.29 1.95 -15.09
CA ALA A 185 -8.93 3.32 -15.44
C ALA A 185 -7.46 3.64 -15.15
N ALA A 186 -6.80 2.92 -14.23
CA ALA A 186 -5.41 3.14 -13.84
C ALA A 186 -4.45 2.68 -14.96
N ARG A 187 -3.98 3.64 -15.77
CA ARG A 187 -3.20 3.37 -16.99
C ARG A 187 -1.79 3.95 -16.98
N ASN A 188 -1.38 4.54 -15.87
CA ASN A 188 -0.02 5.04 -15.70
C ASN A 188 0.94 3.88 -15.39
N GLY A 189 1.69 3.45 -16.41
CA GLY A 189 2.63 2.34 -16.30
C GLY A 189 3.76 2.57 -15.29
N PHE A 190 4.16 3.83 -15.07
CA PHE A 190 5.18 4.15 -14.07
C PHE A 190 4.67 3.86 -12.66
N LEU A 191 3.46 4.31 -12.32
CA LEU A 191 2.81 3.98 -11.05
C LEU A 191 2.57 2.47 -10.92
N GLY A 192 2.22 1.77 -12.00
CA GLY A 192 2.09 0.31 -11.99
C GLY A 192 3.39 -0.42 -11.62
N LEU A 193 4.53 0.01 -12.16
CA LEU A 193 5.83 -0.56 -11.80
C LEU A 193 6.22 -0.22 -10.36
N MET A 194 6.04 1.04 -9.95
CA MET A 194 6.27 1.47 -8.57
C MET A 194 5.44 0.64 -7.58
N ASN A 195 4.20 0.30 -7.92
CA ASN A 195 3.33 -0.53 -7.08
C ASN A 195 3.82 -1.98 -6.97
N THR A 196 4.40 -2.52 -8.05
CA THR A 196 5.02 -3.85 -8.02
C THR A 196 6.20 -3.89 -7.04
N ASP A 197 7.01 -2.83 -7.03
CA ASP A 197 8.10 -2.66 -6.06
C ASP A 197 7.57 -2.53 -4.63
N ILE A 198 6.58 -1.66 -4.40
CA ILE A 198 5.93 -1.47 -3.10
C ILE A 198 5.40 -2.80 -2.57
N ILE A 199 4.68 -3.57 -3.41
CA ILE A 199 4.11 -4.85 -3.02
C ILE A 199 5.20 -5.83 -2.60
N THR A 200 6.28 -5.90 -3.40
CA THR A 200 7.39 -6.82 -3.16
C THR A 200 8.12 -6.49 -1.87
N ASP A 201 8.54 -5.23 -1.70
CA ASP A 201 9.29 -4.78 -0.53
C ASP A 201 8.45 -4.88 0.73
N GLN A 202 7.25 -4.27 0.74
CA GLN A 202 6.46 -4.20 1.96
C GLN A 202 5.99 -5.59 2.41
N SER A 203 5.76 -6.54 1.49
CA SER A 203 5.50 -7.94 1.85
C SER A 203 6.68 -8.60 2.56
N GLN A 204 7.92 -8.33 2.11
CA GLN A 204 9.13 -8.83 2.76
C GLN A 204 9.37 -8.16 4.12
N GLU A 205 9.12 -6.86 4.22
CA GLU A 205 9.21 -6.11 5.48
C GLU A 205 8.19 -6.61 6.51
N ILE A 206 6.93 -6.87 6.11
CA ILE A 206 5.92 -7.52 6.94
C ILE A 206 6.41 -8.89 7.43
N ALA A 207 6.98 -9.71 6.54
CA ALA A 207 7.49 -11.02 6.91
C ALA A 207 8.63 -10.92 7.95
N LEU A 208 9.54 -9.95 7.79
CA LEU A 208 10.60 -9.68 8.77
C LEU A 208 10.03 -9.22 10.11
N MET A 209 9.10 -8.27 10.11
CA MET A 209 8.46 -7.77 11.33
C MET A 209 7.72 -8.87 12.09
N ARG A 210 7.00 -9.76 11.39
CA ARG A 210 6.36 -10.95 12.00
C ARG A 210 7.37 -11.89 12.65
N ARG A 211 8.55 -12.09 12.04
CA ARG A 211 9.63 -12.89 12.66
C ARG A 211 10.20 -12.23 13.92
N VAL A 212 10.37 -10.91 13.92
CA VAL A 212 10.84 -10.19 15.11
C VAL A 212 9.82 -10.27 16.24
N ILE A 213 8.52 -10.15 15.94
CA ILE A 213 7.45 -10.35 16.92
C ILE A 213 7.52 -11.76 17.52
N ALA A 214 7.76 -12.79 16.70
CA ALA A 214 7.88 -14.17 17.18
C ALA A 214 9.13 -14.43 18.04
N ALA A 215 10.18 -13.62 17.89
CA ALA A 215 11.40 -13.69 18.70
C ALA A 215 11.28 -12.94 20.05
N TYR A 216 10.14 -12.28 20.32
CA TYR A 216 9.92 -11.60 21.58
C TYR A 216 9.80 -12.61 22.74
N PRO A 217 10.59 -12.47 23.83
CA PRO A 217 10.58 -13.44 24.94
C PRO A 217 9.33 -13.36 25.83
N GLY A 218 8.50 -12.32 25.68
CA GLY A 218 7.25 -12.15 26.42
C GLY A 218 6.03 -12.58 25.61
N ASP A 219 4.85 -12.40 26.19
CA ASP A 219 3.59 -12.60 25.46
C ASP A 219 3.36 -11.46 24.47
N ALA A 220 3.68 -11.72 23.20
CA ALA A 220 3.47 -10.76 22.12
C ALA A 220 1.98 -10.43 21.92
N ALA A 221 1.05 -11.34 22.20
CA ALA A 221 -0.39 -11.10 22.02
C ALA A 221 -0.89 -10.04 23.01
N ALA A 222 -0.36 -10.04 24.24
CA ALA A 222 -0.69 -9.06 25.28
C ALA A 222 -0.08 -7.66 25.06
N VAL A 223 0.74 -7.43 24.01
CA VAL A 223 1.31 -6.12 23.71
C VAL A 223 0.32 -5.28 22.88
N PRO A 224 -0.30 -4.22 23.44
CA PRO A 224 -1.21 -3.34 22.72
C PRO A 224 -0.46 -2.38 21.79
N VAL A 225 -1.10 -2.07 20.66
CA VAL A 225 -0.73 -0.96 19.77
C VAL A 225 -1.72 0.17 20.02
N ASP A 226 -1.21 1.34 20.38
CA ASP A 226 -2.04 2.53 20.48
C ASP A 226 -2.40 3.02 19.06
N PRO A 227 -3.67 3.32 18.75
CA PRO A 227 -4.06 3.85 17.44
C PRO A 227 -3.25 5.09 17.00
N GLY A 228 -2.82 5.92 17.95
CA GLY A 228 -1.98 7.09 17.70
C GLY A 228 -0.56 6.76 17.26
N MET A 229 -0.15 5.49 17.22
CA MET A 229 1.14 5.04 16.68
C MET A 229 1.08 4.75 15.18
N VAL A 230 -0.11 4.73 14.58
CA VAL A 230 -0.30 4.47 13.14
C VAL A 230 -0.64 5.80 12.47
N HIS A 231 0.35 6.41 11.82
CA HIS A 231 0.23 7.74 11.23
C HIS A 231 -0.03 7.63 9.73
N GLY A 232 -0.53 8.69 9.08
CA GLY A 232 -0.66 8.73 7.61
C GLY A 232 -1.79 7.86 7.06
N MET A 233 -2.68 7.37 7.94
CA MET A 233 -3.86 6.57 7.60
C MET A 233 -5.13 7.42 7.45
N GLU A 234 -5.03 8.74 7.60
CA GLU A 234 -6.14 9.68 7.47
C GLU A 234 -6.68 9.69 6.02
N GLY A 235 -8.01 9.71 5.86
CA GLY A 235 -8.66 9.77 4.54
C GLY A 235 -8.77 8.43 3.79
N MET A 236 -7.99 7.41 4.18
CA MET A 236 -8.00 6.06 3.59
C MET A 236 -9.31 5.28 3.81
N ARG A 237 -10.12 5.67 4.80
CA ARG A 237 -11.38 4.98 5.17
C ARG A 237 -12.53 5.18 4.17
N HIS A 238 -12.39 6.04 3.17
CA HIS A 238 -13.46 6.37 2.22
C HIS A 238 -13.30 5.74 0.82
N ALA A 239 -12.15 5.13 0.49
CA ALA A 239 -11.94 4.52 -0.82
C ALA A 239 -12.51 3.09 -0.93
N ALA A 240 -12.58 2.34 0.18
CA ALA A 240 -13.06 0.95 0.18
C ALA A 240 -14.59 0.78 0.07
N GLN A 241 -15.37 1.88 0.11
CA GLN A 241 -16.85 1.83 0.01
C GLN A 241 -17.39 2.51 -1.26
N GLY A 242 -16.52 2.91 -2.19
CA GLY A 242 -16.87 3.69 -3.37
C GLY A 242 -17.06 2.90 -4.67
N ALA A 243 -17.64 1.71 -4.63
CA ALA A 243 -18.16 1.06 -5.84
C ALA A 243 -19.61 1.54 -6.07
N PRO A 244 -19.96 2.17 -7.21
CA PRO A 244 -21.32 2.63 -7.42
C PRO A 244 -22.22 1.43 -7.69
N HIS A 245 -23.09 1.11 -6.73
CA HIS A 245 -24.30 0.34 -7.03
C HIS A 245 -25.17 1.18 -7.97
N ALA A 246 -25.26 0.74 -9.22
CA ALA A 246 -26.34 1.15 -10.11
C ALA A 246 -27.67 0.70 -9.50
N GLY A 247 -28.42 1.65 -8.94
CA GLY A 247 -29.74 1.44 -8.35
C GLY A 247 -30.70 2.52 -8.84
N ALA A 248 -31.75 2.06 -9.49
CA ALA A 248 -32.78 2.85 -10.16
C ALA A 248 -33.42 3.93 -9.28
N GLY A 249 -33.84 5.01 -9.92
CA GLY A 249 -34.46 6.16 -9.27
C GLY A 249 -35.74 5.83 -8.50
N HIS A 250 -35.97 6.62 -7.45
CA HIS A 250 -37.30 6.96 -6.97
C HIS A 250 -37.24 8.37 -6.38
N GLU A 251 -38.07 9.26 -6.93
CA GLU A 251 -38.33 10.59 -6.41
C GLU A 251 -38.88 10.51 -4.98
N ALA A 252 -38.38 11.38 -4.10
CA ALA A 252 -38.86 11.52 -2.74
C ALA A 252 -40.14 12.36 -2.70
N ALA A 253 -41.23 11.77 -2.20
CA ALA A 253 -42.45 12.49 -1.83
C ALA A 253 -42.26 13.25 -0.48
N PRO A 254 -42.94 14.39 -0.26
CA PRO A 254 -42.76 15.20 0.95
C PRO A 254 -43.48 14.59 2.18
N PRO A 255 -43.05 14.94 3.41
CA PRO A 255 -43.52 14.28 4.63
C PRO A 255 -44.89 14.80 5.11
N ALA A 256 -45.73 13.88 5.59
CA ALA A 256 -47.00 14.16 6.27
C ALA A 256 -46.79 14.51 7.77
N PRO A 257 -47.73 15.24 8.42
CA PRO A 257 -47.52 15.79 9.76
C PRO A 257 -47.70 14.77 10.89
N ARG A 258 -47.02 15.06 12.01
CA ARG A 258 -46.97 14.27 13.25
C ARG A 258 -48.32 14.19 13.97
N ALA A 259 -48.62 13.01 14.52
CA ALA A 259 -49.65 12.81 15.55
C ALA A 259 -48.99 12.37 16.88
N GLU A 260 -49.47 12.96 17.98
CA GLU A 260 -49.08 12.73 19.37
C GLU A 260 -49.60 11.38 19.95
N PRO A 261 -49.10 10.93 21.13
CA PRO A 261 -49.04 9.52 21.47
C PRO A 261 -50.27 9.01 22.23
N ALA A 262 -50.68 7.78 21.93
CA ALA A 262 -51.70 7.05 22.69
C ALA A 262 -51.12 5.83 23.41
N ALA A 263 -51.41 5.82 24.72
CA ALA A 263 -51.28 4.82 25.79
C ALA A 263 -50.84 3.36 25.48
N ALA A 264 -49.95 2.88 26.35
CA ALA A 264 -49.52 1.50 26.49
C ALA A 264 -50.62 0.54 27.03
N PRO A 265 -50.54 -0.75 26.69
CA PRO A 265 -51.04 -1.82 27.54
C PRO A 265 -49.96 -2.78 28.06
N LYS A 266 -50.36 -3.46 29.12
CA LYS A 266 -49.60 -4.15 30.18
C LYS A 266 -48.78 -5.37 29.76
N ALA A 267 -47.78 -5.64 30.61
CA ALA A 267 -46.83 -6.74 30.57
C ALA A 267 -47.46 -8.15 30.64
N HIS A 268 -46.92 -9.07 29.83
CA HIS A 268 -47.00 -10.51 30.07
C HIS A 268 -45.64 -11.03 30.54
N ARG A 269 -45.64 -11.57 31.77
CA ARG A 269 -44.55 -12.33 32.37
C ARG A 269 -44.47 -13.70 31.71
N HIS A 270 -43.29 -14.10 31.23
CA HIS A 270 -42.96 -15.51 31.04
C HIS A 270 -41.55 -15.81 31.56
N ALA A 271 -41.43 -17.02 32.09
CA ALA A 271 -40.52 -17.42 33.14
C ALA A 271 -39.14 -17.86 32.63
N ALA A 272 -38.13 -17.67 33.48
CA ALA A 272 -36.79 -18.20 33.30
C ALA A 272 -36.72 -19.70 33.62
N PRO A 273 -35.91 -20.49 32.89
CA PRO A 273 -35.40 -21.77 33.38
C PRO A 273 -34.02 -21.61 34.03
N ARG A 274 -33.86 -22.32 35.14
CA ARG A 274 -32.71 -22.42 36.04
C ARG A 274 -31.52 -23.22 35.47
N PRO A 275 -30.31 -23.10 36.06
CA PRO A 275 -29.05 -23.62 35.51
C PRO A 275 -28.86 -25.13 35.76
N ARG A 276 -28.14 -25.80 34.85
CA ARG A 276 -27.67 -27.18 35.04
C ARG A 276 -26.22 -27.21 35.53
N ALA A 277 -25.98 -28.17 36.41
CA ALA A 277 -24.90 -28.24 37.38
C ALA A 277 -23.52 -28.63 36.82
N GLN A 278 -22.50 -28.17 37.54
CA GLN A 278 -21.10 -28.61 37.48
C GLN A 278 -20.97 -30.06 37.97
N ALA A 279 -20.12 -30.84 37.31
CA ALA A 279 -19.57 -32.09 37.83
C ALA A 279 -18.05 -31.97 37.89
N ALA A 280 -17.48 -32.27 39.06
CA ALA A 280 -16.05 -32.43 39.32
C ALA A 280 -15.83 -33.82 39.96
N PRO A 281 -14.58 -34.22 40.27
CA PRO A 281 -13.78 -35.15 39.47
C PRO A 281 -13.72 -36.56 40.09
N GLN A 282 -13.40 -37.57 39.27
CA GLN A 282 -13.01 -38.89 39.77
C GLN A 282 -11.52 -39.10 39.50
N GLY A 283 -10.76 -39.27 40.58
CA GLY A 283 -9.39 -39.74 40.56
C GLY A 283 -9.34 -41.27 40.49
N HIS A 284 -8.24 -41.79 39.93
CA HIS A 284 -7.71 -43.09 40.30
C HIS A 284 -6.18 -43.05 40.36
N ALA A 285 -5.68 -43.63 41.44
CA ALA A 285 -4.29 -43.77 41.82
C ALA A 285 -3.68 -45.09 41.30
N GLY A 286 -2.33 -45.15 41.31
CA GLY A 286 -1.50 -46.35 41.18
C GLY A 286 -0.74 -46.41 39.84
N HIS A 287 0.57 -46.61 39.76
CA HIS A 287 1.58 -47.06 40.71
C HIS A 287 2.97 -46.55 40.29
N ALA A 288 3.81 -46.26 41.30
CA ALA A 288 5.24 -46.06 41.16
C ALA A 288 5.99 -47.41 41.11
N HIS A 289 7.08 -47.47 40.34
CA HIS A 289 8.24 -48.31 40.65
C HIS A 289 9.54 -47.57 40.24
N HIS A 290 10.37 -47.37 41.26
CA HIS A 290 11.85 -47.27 41.31
C HIS A 290 12.59 -48.13 40.23
N ALA A 291 13.86 -47.93 39.85
CA ALA A 291 15.03 -47.20 40.39
C ALA A 291 16.15 -47.11 39.32
N MET A 292 17.11 -46.21 39.59
CA MET A 292 18.57 -46.20 39.33
C MET A 292 19.18 -47.28 38.41
N GLU A 293 19.91 -46.87 37.37
CA GLU A 293 21.37 -46.66 37.29
C GLU A 293 21.71 -45.82 36.05
#